data_AF-A0A821M7E3-F1
#
_entry.id   AF-A0A821M7E3-F1
#
_cell.length_a   1.000
_cell.length_b   1.000
_cell.length_c   1.000
_cell.angle_alpha   90.00
_cell.angle_beta   90.00
_cell.angle_gamma   90.00
#
_symmetry.space_group_name_H-M   'P 1'
#
loop_
_entity.id
_entity.type
_entity.pdbx_description
1 polymer ?
#
loop_
_entity_poly.entity_id
_entity_poly.type
_entity_poly.pdbx_seq_one_letter_code
_entity_poly.pdbx_strand_id
1 'polypeptide(L)'
;MRDTGCSIRNAVAGMKQYGCCKEDICQYNPAYINRKPPPQCYSRAKNYCITDAMQVPANLTKMKACLADGYPFAFGLELFQSFQRAGPNKGRVPMPSSFESQMNHHGWHAMLA
;
A
#
# COMPACT_ATOMS: atom_id res chain seq x y z
N MET A 1 10.95 -15.43 10.60
CA MET A 1 10.68 -14.00 10.31
C MET A 1 9.39 -13.61 11.00
N ARG A 2 9.31 -12.39 11.54
CA ARG A 2 8.08 -11.81 12.10
C ARG A 2 7.49 -10.88 11.04
N ASP A 3 6.18 -10.72 11.03
CA ASP A 3 5.55 -9.69 10.21
C ASP A 3 5.89 -8.31 10.79
N THR A 4 6.74 -7.57 10.08
CA THR A 4 7.17 -6.22 10.45
C THR A 4 6.70 -5.18 9.43
N GLY A 5 5.81 -5.57 8.51
CA GLY A 5 5.43 -4.74 7.37
C GLY A 5 6.55 -4.54 6.34
N CYS A 6 6.29 -3.67 5.38
CA CYS A 6 7.18 -3.32 4.28
C CYS A 6 7.02 -1.83 3.94
N SER A 7 8.09 -1.17 3.48
CA SER A 7 7.98 0.18 2.95
C SER A 7 7.50 0.15 1.50
N ILE A 8 6.73 1.16 1.08
CA ILE A 8 6.27 1.31 -0.32
C ILE A 8 7.47 1.28 -1.29
N ARG A 9 8.59 1.90 -0.89
CA ARG A 9 9.83 1.92 -1.69
C ARG A 9 10.40 0.53 -1.93
N ASN A 10 10.45 -0.32 -0.89
CA ASN A 10 10.94 -1.69 -1.02
C ASN A 10 9.98 -2.55 -1.83
N ALA A 11 8.67 -2.36 -1.68
CA ALA A 11 7.67 -3.03 -2.51
C ALA A 11 7.84 -2.67 -3.99
N VAL A 12 8.01 -1.39 -4.32
CA VAL A 12 8.29 -0.90 -5.68
C VAL A 12 9.61 -1.48 -6.23
N ALA A 13 10.68 -1.49 -5.43
CA ALA A 13 11.95 -2.09 -5.83
C ALA A 13 11.80 -3.60 -6.11
N GLY A 14 11.05 -4.31 -5.27
CA GLY A 14 10.71 -5.72 -5.48
C GLY A 14 9.93 -5.95 -6.77
N MET A 15 8.94 -5.10 -7.08
CA MET A 15 8.19 -5.15 -8.33
C MET A 15 9.05 -4.84 -9.56
N LYS A 16 10.03 -3.93 -9.46
CA LYS A 16 11.00 -3.68 -10.54
C LYS A 16 11.90 -4.89 -10.78
N GLN A 17 12.36 -5.53 -9.71
CA GLN A 17 13.34 -6.63 -9.79
C GLN A 17 12.71 -7.99 -10.16
N TYR A 18 11.57 -8.32 -9.55
CA TYR A 18 10.95 -9.64 -9.61
C TYR A 18 9.59 -9.64 -10.32
N GLY A 19 8.96 -8.47 -10.47
CA GLY A 19 7.58 -8.35 -10.93
C GLY A 19 6.55 -8.79 -9.90
N CYS A 20 5.30 -8.94 -10.34
CA CYS A 20 4.21 -9.42 -9.50
C CYS A 20 3.51 -10.62 -10.15
N CYS A 21 3.39 -11.73 -9.42
CA CYS A 21 2.64 -12.88 -9.90
C CYS A 21 1.14 -12.60 -9.79
N LYS A 22 0.34 -13.18 -10.69
CA LYS A 22 -1.11 -13.13 -10.56
C LYS A 22 -1.57 -13.93 -9.34
N GLU A 23 -2.66 -13.46 -8.73
CA GLU A 23 -3.21 -14.05 -7.51
C GLU A 23 -3.80 -15.45 -7.74
N ASP A 24 -4.22 -15.79 -8.96
CA ASP A 24 -4.64 -17.15 -9.33
C ASP A 24 -3.52 -18.19 -9.18
N ILE A 25 -2.26 -17.78 -9.32
CA ILE A 25 -1.06 -18.61 -9.15
C ILE A 25 -0.51 -18.50 -7.72
N CYS A 26 -0.52 -17.29 -7.15
CA CYS A 26 -0.01 -17.00 -5.81
C CYS A 26 -1.10 -16.34 -4.96
N GLN A 27 -2.06 -17.13 -4.51
CA GLN A 27 -3.19 -16.63 -3.70
C GLN A 27 -2.72 -16.07 -2.36
N TYR A 28 -3.39 -15.01 -1.91
CA TYR A 28 -3.17 -14.51 -0.56
C TYR A 28 -3.54 -15.58 0.48
N ASN A 29 -2.57 -15.94 1.30
CA ASN A 29 -2.76 -16.83 2.43
C ASN A 29 -1.88 -16.35 3.60
N PRO A 30 -2.46 -15.98 4.75
CA PRO A 30 -1.70 -15.52 5.92
C PRO A 30 -0.62 -16.51 6.37
N ALA A 31 -0.82 -17.82 6.17
CA ALA A 31 0.16 -18.85 6.52
C ALA A 31 1.45 -18.79 5.68
N TYR A 32 1.44 -18.06 4.55
CA TYR A 32 2.54 -17.98 3.60
C TYR A 32 3.33 -16.65 3.66
N ILE A 33 2.91 -15.67 4.47
CA ILE A 33 3.55 -14.33 4.55
C ILE A 33 5.06 -14.42 4.77
N ASN A 34 5.52 -15.37 5.60
CA ASN A 34 6.93 -15.57 5.92
C ASN A 34 7.56 -16.76 5.18
N ARG A 35 6.91 -17.27 4.13
CA ARG A 35 7.40 -18.39 3.32
C ARG A 35 7.80 -17.89 1.94
N LYS A 36 8.94 -18.38 1.46
CA LYS A 36 9.40 -18.07 0.10
C LYS A 36 8.40 -18.63 -0.92
N PRO A 37 7.90 -17.83 -1.87
CA PRO A 37 7.06 -18.32 -2.95
C PRO A 37 7.74 -19.40 -3.80
N PRO A 38 6.98 -20.33 -4.42
CA PRO A 38 7.52 -21.31 -5.35
C PRO A 38 8.21 -20.65 -6.57
N PRO A 39 9.19 -21.32 -7.21
CA PRO A 39 9.89 -20.79 -8.39
C PRO A 39 8.96 -20.39 -9.54
N GLN A 40 7.83 -21.07 -9.70
CA GLN A 40 6.82 -20.75 -10.71
C GLN A 40 6.22 -19.35 -10.52
N CYS A 41 6.09 -18.87 -9.28
CA CYS A 41 5.58 -17.52 -9.02
C CYS A 41 6.54 -16.47 -9.59
N TYR A 42 7.85 -16.63 -9.36
CA TYR A 42 8.88 -15.74 -9.88
C TYR A 42 8.99 -15.78 -11.41
N SER A 43 8.88 -16.96 -12.03
CA SER A 43 8.94 -17.05 -13.49
C SER A 43 7.77 -16.35 -14.17
N ARG A 44 6.57 -16.44 -13.58
CA ARG A 44 5.37 -15.77 -14.07
C ARG A 44 5.35 -14.27 -13.76
N ALA A 45 5.89 -13.87 -12.61
CA ALA A 45 5.97 -12.48 -12.18
C ALA A 45 6.82 -11.61 -13.11
N LYS A 46 7.86 -12.17 -13.74
CA LYS A 46 8.74 -11.45 -14.69
C LYS A 46 7.99 -10.81 -15.87
N ASN A 47 6.81 -11.29 -16.23
CA ASN A 47 5.97 -10.71 -17.28
C ASN A 47 5.25 -9.42 -16.83
N TYR A 48 5.31 -9.10 -15.54
CA TYR A 48 4.61 -7.99 -14.89
C TYR A 48 5.58 -7.14 -14.06
N CYS A 49 6.81 -6.96 -14.54
CA CYS A 49 7.75 -6.01 -13.96
C CYS A 49 7.33 -4.58 -14.30
N ILE A 50 7.37 -3.70 -13.32
CA ILE A 50 7.24 -2.27 -13.58
C ILE A 50 8.58 -1.73 -14.08
N THR A 51 8.54 -0.87 -15.09
CA THR A 51 9.74 -0.25 -15.66
C THR A 51 10.17 0.96 -14.85
N ASP A 52 9.21 1.77 -14.42
CA ASP A 52 9.48 2.94 -13.63
C ASP A 52 8.43 3.21 -12.53
N ALA A 53 8.80 4.09 -11.59
CA ALA A 53 7.95 4.57 -10.53
C ALA A 53 8.37 6.01 -10.18
N MET A 54 7.39 6.90 -10.06
CA MET A 54 7.61 8.30 -9.75
C MET A 54 7.03 8.65 -8.38
N GLN A 55 7.74 9.48 -7.63
CA GLN A 55 7.22 10.00 -6.36
C GLN A 55 6.36 11.23 -6.62
N VAL A 56 5.10 11.18 -6.18
CA VAL A 56 4.22 12.35 -6.17
C VAL A 56 4.57 13.20 -4.94
N PRO A 57 4.85 14.50 -5.10
CA PRO A 57 5.06 15.39 -3.96
C PRO A 57 3.81 15.46 -3.08
N ALA A 58 3.99 15.61 -1.77
CA ALA A 58 2.91 15.84 -0.80
C ALA A 58 2.34 17.27 -0.93
N ASN A 59 1.78 17.57 -2.10
CA ASN A 59 1.21 18.85 -2.48
C ASN A 59 -0.15 18.58 -3.12
N LEU A 60 -1.21 19.19 -2.58
CA LEU A 60 -2.59 18.90 -2.98
C LEU A 60 -2.84 19.09 -4.48
N THR A 61 -2.29 20.14 -5.07
CA THR A 61 -2.43 20.41 -6.50
C THR A 61 -1.76 19.35 -7.34
N LYS A 62 -0.55 18.90 -6.96
CA LYS A 62 0.17 17.85 -7.66
C LYS A 62 -0.51 16.48 -7.52
N MET A 63 -1.02 16.16 -6.35
CA MET A 63 -1.78 14.92 -6.11
C MET A 63 -3.06 14.88 -6.95
N LYS A 64 -3.82 15.99 -6.99
CA LYS A 64 -5.02 16.09 -7.83
C LYS A 64 -4.70 15.98 -9.32
N ALA A 65 -3.64 16.64 -9.78
CA ALA A 65 -3.21 16.56 -11.17
C ALA A 65 -2.84 15.12 -11.57
N CYS A 66 -2.08 14.39 -10.72
CA CYS A 66 -1.72 12.99 -10.97
C CYS A 66 -2.94 12.09 -11.19
N LEU A 67 -3.97 12.25 -10.34
CA LEU A 67 -5.22 11.49 -10.48
C LEU A 67 -6.02 11.92 -11.70
N ALA A 68 -6.06 13.22 -12.00
CA ALA A 68 -6.74 13.74 -13.19
C ALA A 68 -6.10 13.24 -14.49
N ASP A 69 -4.78 13.04 -14.49
CA ASP A 69 -4.03 12.44 -15.60
C ASP A 69 -4.24 10.91 -15.70
N GLY A 70 -4.99 10.30 -14.79
CA GLY A 70 -5.34 8.88 -14.80
C GLY A 70 -4.36 7.96 -14.07
N TYR A 71 -3.45 8.53 -13.26
CA TYR A 71 -2.44 7.76 -12.53
C TYR A 71 -2.77 7.69 -11.03
N PRO A 72 -3.25 6.54 -10.52
CA PRO A 72 -3.38 6.31 -9.09
C PRO A 72 -2.01 6.24 -8.43
N PHE A 73 -1.92 6.62 -7.15
CA PHE A 73 -0.65 6.59 -6.41
C PHE A 73 -0.81 6.01 -5.01
N ALA A 74 0.21 5.25 -4.58
CA ALA A 74 0.28 4.71 -3.24
C ALA A 74 0.87 5.75 -2.26
N PHE A 75 0.29 5.84 -1.07
CA PHE A 75 0.75 6.75 -0.02
C PHE A 75 0.60 6.12 1.36
N GLY A 76 1.38 6.61 2.32
CA GLY A 76 1.29 6.21 3.73
C GLY A 76 0.65 7.32 4.55
N LEU A 77 -0.14 6.93 5.55
CA LEU A 77 -0.71 7.84 6.55
C LEU A 77 -0.61 7.24 7.94
N GLU A 78 -0.58 8.13 8.92
CA GLU A 78 -0.77 7.78 10.32
C GLU A 78 -2.27 7.66 10.61
N LEU A 79 -2.68 6.55 11.23
CA LEU A 79 -4.07 6.29 11.62
C LEU A 79 -4.32 6.65 13.08
N PHE A 80 -5.45 7.31 13.31
CA PHE A 80 -5.97 7.68 14.62
C PHE A 80 -7.31 7.00 14.86
N GLN A 81 -7.79 6.94 16.11
CA GLN A 81 -9.04 6.25 16.45
C GLN A 81 -10.26 6.76 15.66
N SER A 82 -10.25 8.05 15.30
CA SER A 82 -11.22 8.75 14.49
C SER A 82 -11.39 8.13 13.10
N PHE A 83 -10.36 7.48 12.56
CA PHE A 83 -10.44 6.76 11.29
C PHE A 83 -11.55 5.70 11.28
N GLN A 84 -11.76 5.00 12.40
CA GLN A 84 -12.82 3.99 12.53
C GLN A 84 -14.25 4.58 12.46
N ARG A 85 -14.39 5.89 12.64
CA ARG A 85 -15.69 6.59 12.58
C ARG A 85 -16.10 6.98 11.16
N ALA A 86 -15.30 6.63 10.15
CA ALA A 86 -15.64 6.89 8.75
C ALA A 86 -16.97 6.24 8.33
N GLY A 87 -17.27 5.02 8.80
CA GLY A 87 -18.50 4.29 8.46
C GLY A 87 -19.77 5.06 8.83
N PRO A 88 -19.99 5.38 10.12
CA PRO A 88 -21.09 6.24 10.54
C PRO A 88 -21.08 7.63 9.89
N ASN A 89 -19.91 8.14 9.49
CA ASN A 89 -19.75 9.44 8.83
C ASN A 89 -19.84 9.36 7.28
N LYS A 90 -20.69 8.48 6.74
CA LYS A 90 -20.94 8.33 5.30
C LYS A 90 -19.66 8.11 4.48
N GLY A 91 -18.70 7.38 5.04
CA GLY A 91 -17.39 7.09 4.43
C GLY A 91 -16.36 8.21 4.55
N ARG A 92 -16.68 9.36 5.17
CA ARG A 92 -15.72 10.46 5.35
C ARG A 92 -14.86 10.21 6.58
N VAL A 93 -13.56 10.07 6.38
CA VAL A 93 -12.58 9.97 7.47
C VAL A 93 -12.51 11.32 8.22
N PRO A 94 -12.85 11.38 9.52
CA PRO A 94 -12.70 12.59 10.31
C PRO A 94 -11.22 12.95 10.50
N MET A 95 -10.92 14.25 10.56
CA MET A 95 -9.58 14.70 10.93
C MET A 95 -9.30 14.36 12.40
N PRO A 96 -8.09 13.88 12.73
CA PRO A 96 -7.74 13.60 14.11
C PRO A 96 -7.66 14.89 14.94
N SER A 97 -8.02 14.78 16.22
CA SER A 97 -7.83 15.89 17.16
C SER A 97 -6.39 15.94 17.68
N SER A 98 -5.92 17.10 18.13
CA SER A 98 -4.55 17.26 18.67
C SER A 98 -4.26 16.41 19.92
N PHE A 99 -5.30 15.95 20.62
CA PHE A 99 -5.18 15.12 21.83
C PHE A 99 -5.43 13.64 21.54
N GLU A 100 -5.71 13.28 20.29
CA GLU A 100 -6.03 11.93 19.92
C GLU A 100 -4.77 11.07 19.84
N SER A 101 -4.80 9.92 20.50
CA SER A 101 -3.71 8.96 20.39
C SER A 101 -3.75 8.25 19.03
N GLN A 102 -2.57 7.96 18.51
CA GLN A 102 -2.40 7.04 17.37
C GLN A 102 -3.15 5.73 17.65
N MET A 103 -3.63 5.06 16.60
CA MET A 103 -4.25 3.75 16.74
C MET A 103 -3.30 2.75 17.41
N ASN A 104 -3.81 2.06 18.44
CA ASN A 104 -3.07 1.07 19.22
C ASN A 104 -2.53 -0.10 18.38
N HIS A 105 -3.14 -0.39 17.22
CA HIS A 105 -2.71 -1.41 16.26
C HIS A 105 -2.72 -0.82 14.85
N HIS A 106 -1.67 -1.08 14.06
CA HIS A 106 -1.53 -0.58 12.68
C HIS A 106 -1.56 0.95 12.56
N GLY A 107 -0.86 1.65 13.46
CA GLY A 107 -0.81 3.12 13.48
C GLY A 107 -0.24 3.76 12.21
N TRP A 108 0.44 2.99 11.35
CA TRP A 108 0.84 3.40 10.00
C TRP A 108 0.18 2.49 8.98
N HIS A 109 -0.45 3.08 7.96
CA HIS A 109 -1.13 2.35 6.92
C HIS A 109 -0.83 2.92 5.54
N ALA A 110 -0.74 2.04 4.55
CA ALA A 110 -0.56 2.42 3.15
C ALA A 110 -1.86 2.17 2.38
N MET A 111 -2.25 3.14 1.55
CA MET A 111 -3.46 3.07 0.73
C MET A 111 -3.16 3.52 -0.70
N LEU A 112 -4.12 3.26 -1.60
CA LEU A 112 -4.11 3.71 -2.98
C LEU A 112 -5.13 4.85 -3.13
N ALA A 113 -4.69 5.97 -3.70
CA ALA A 113 -5.54 7.09 -4.10
C ALA A 113 -6.02 6.91 -5.54
#